data_AF-A0A2V9TRP5-F1
#
_entry.id   AF-A0A2V9TRP5-F1
#
_cell.length_a   1.000
_cell.length_b   1.000
_cell.length_c   1.000
_cell.angle_alpha   90.00
_cell.angle_beta   90.00
_cell.angle_gamma   90.00
#
_symmetry.space_group_name_H-M   'P 1'
#
loop_
_entity.id
_entity.type
_entity.pdbx_description
1 polymer ?
#
loop_
_entity_poly.entity_id
_entity_poly.type
_entity_poly.pdbx_seq_one_letter_code
_entity_poly.pdbx_strand_id
1 'polypeptide(L)'
;MSASTWINVGNVGPTRTRYFTYKYSCDSNYANCQYKEVYGLGLGIGLFDWKYYVNKQGSFVLQQESIINQEQGGQTTPSMPCANSYE
;
A
#
# COMPACT_ATOMS: atom_id res chain seq x y z
N MET A 1 -14.53 0.15 -3.71
CA MET A 1 -13.61 0.71 -2.68
C MET A 1 -14.27 0.57 -1.32
N SER A 2 -13.53 0.17 -0.29
CA SER A 2 -14.11 -0.01 1.05
C SER A 2 -14.37 1.35 1.73
N ALA A 3 -15.28 1.36 2.71
CA ALA A 3 -15.30 2.44 3.68
C ALA A 3 -13.96 2.51 4.42
N SER A 4 -13.58 3.71 4.87
CA SER A 4 -12.34 3.89 5.62
C SER A 4 -12.49 3.37 7.04
N THR A 5 -11.48 2.67 7.56
CA THR A 5 -11.45 2.12 8.92
C THR A 5 -10.16 2.50 9.63
N TRP A 6 -10.19 2.61 10.95
CA TRP A 6 -8.98 2.83 11.74
C TRP A 6 -8.21 1.52 11.92
N ILE A 7 -6.94 1.53 11.53
CA ILE A 7 -6.04 0.36 11.63
C ILE A 7 -4.75 0.82 12.32
N ASN A 8 -4.21 -0.02 13.20
CA ASN A 8 -2.89 0.21 13.80
C ASN A 8 -1.80 -0.38 12.89
N VAL A 9 -0.91 0.47 12.38
CA VAL A 9 0.13 0.11 11.40
C VAL A 9 1.50 0.06 12.08
N GLY A 10 1.65 -0.86 13.03
CA GLY A 10 2.89 -1.06 13.78
C GLY A 10 3.38 0.24 14.45
N ASN A 11 4.64 0.61 14.19
CA ASN A 11 5.25 1.79 14.79
C ASN A 11 4.74 3.12 14.19
N VAL A 12 4.01 3.06 13.08
CA VAL A 12 3.36 4.24 12.47
C VAL A 12 2.13 4.66 13.28
N GLY A 13 1.56 3.73 14.06
CA GLY A 13 0.40 4.00 14.91
C GLY A 13 -0.95 3.93 14.18
N PRO A 14 -2.02 4.48 14.78
CA PRO A 14 -3.37 4.40 14.24
C PRO A 14 -3.52 5.31 13.02
N THR A 15 -3.90 4.75 11.87
CA THR A 15 -4.22 5.52 10.67
C THR A 15 -5.59 5.17 10.11
N ARG A 16 -6.22 6.15 9.47
CA ARG A 16 -7.46 5.96 8.74
C ARG A 16 -7.14 5.34 7.39
N THR A 17 -7.46 4.06 7.26
CA THR A 17 -7.11 3.23 6.11
C THR A 17 -8.28 3.05 5.16
N ARG A 18 -8.03 3.10 3.86
CA ARG A 18 -8.95 2.59 2.83
C ARG A 18 -8.32 1.41 2.10
N TYR A 19 -9.14 0.41 1.78
CA TYR A 19 -8.72 -0.71 0.97
C TYR A 19 -9.19 -0.54 -0.48
N PHE A 20 -8.23 -0.66 -1.39
CA PHE A 20 -8.49 -0.80 -2.81
C PHE A 20 -8.27 -2.25 -3.21
N THR A 21 -9.29 -2.85 -3.84
CA THR A 21 -9.22 -4.23 -4.32
C THR A 21 -9.35 -4.21 -5.83
N TYR A 22 -8.41 -4.86 -6.50
CA TYR A 22 -8.36 -4.95 -7.95
C TYR A 22 -8.24 -6.41 -8.37
N LYS A 23 -9.09 -6.84 -9.30
CA LYS A 23 -9.05 -8.17 -9.90
C LYS A 23 -8.71 -8.03 -11.38
N TYR A 24 -7.84 -8.88 -11.90
CA TYR A 24 -7.38 -8.80 -13.28
C TYR A 24 -7.03 -10.17 -13.87
N SER A 25 -6.71 -10.18 -15.17
CA SER A 25 -6.59 -11.40 -15.97
C SER A 25 -7.87 -12.23 -15.86
N CYS A 26 -8.98 -11.60 -16.25
CA CYS A 26 -10.31 -12.18 -16.19
C CYS A 26 -10.72 -12.79 -17.53
N ASP A 27 -11.67 -13.71 -17.50
CA ASP A 27 -12.37 -14.15 -18.69
C ASP A 27 -13.10 -12.98 -19.40
N SER A 28 -13.60 -13.24 -20.61
CA SER A 28 -14.29 -12.23 -21.44
C SER A 28 -15.54 -11.63 -20.77
N ASN A 29 -16.08 -12.30 -19.75
CA ASN A 29 -17.25 -11.86 -19.01
C ASN A 29 -16.88 -11.14 -17.70
N TYR A 30 -15.58 -10.95 -17.42
CA TYR A 30 -15.04 -10.35 -16.20
C TYR A 30 -15.48 -11.04 -14.89
N ALA A 31 -15.98 -12.28 -14.98
CA ALA A 31 -16.50 -13.03 -13.84
C ALA A 31 -15.38 -13.83 -13.16
N ASN A 32 -14.48 -14.42 -13.96
CA ASN A 32 -13.44 -15.32 -13.48
C ASN A 32 -12.06 -14.71 -13.66
N CYS A 33 -11.59 -14.01 -12.64
CA CYS A 33 -10.25 -13.41 -12.62
C CYS A 33 -9.22 -14.35 -11.98
N GLN A 34 -8.05 -14.46 -12.60
CA GLN A 34 -6.93 -15.28 -12.10
C GLN A 34 -6.26 -14.64 -10.88
N TYR A 35 -6.25 -13.30 -10.82
CA TYR A 35 -5.47 -12.56 -9.82
C TYR A 35 -6.32 -11.52 -9.11
N LYS A 36 -5.98 -11.27 -7.84
CA LYS A 36 -6.57 -10.21 -7.02
C LYS A 36 -5.47 -9.58 -6.17
N GLU A 37 -5.43 -8.25 -6.18
CA GLU A 37 -4.57 -7.47 -5.30
C GLU A 37 -5.42 -6.61 -4.36
N VAL A 38 -4.95 -6.46 -3.13
CA VAL A 38 -5.54 -5.61 -2.10
C VAL A 38 -4.47 -4.66 -1.59
N TYR A 39 -4.77 -3.36 -1.65
CA TYR A 39 -3.88 -2.29 -1.22
C TYR A 39 -4.49 -1.56 -0.04
N GLY A 40 -3.77 -1.48 1.07
CA GLY A 40 -4.09 -0.67 2.24
C GLY A 40 -3.43 0.70 2.13
N LEU A 41 -4.26 1.73 2.02
CA LEU A 41 -3.84 3.12 1.90
C LEU A 41 -4.17 3.86 3.20
N GLY A 42 -3.14 4.26 3.95
CA GLY A 42 -3.26 5.04 5.19
C GLY A 42 -3.25 6.54 4.90
N LEU A 43 -4.14 7.29 5.53
CA LEU A 43 -4.15 8.75 5.42
C LEU A 43 -2.84 9.33 5.98
N GLY A 44 -2.14 10.13 5.16
CA GLY A 44 -0.84 10.74 5.53
C GLY A 44 0.39 9.83 5.34
N ILE A 45 0.18 8.53 5.10
CA ILE A 45 1.26 7.53 4.97
C ILE A 45 1.35 7.02 3.52
N GLY A 46 0.21 6.90 2.83
CA GLY A 46 0.14 6.29 1.51
C GLY A 46 -0.01 4.76 1.59
N LEU A 47 0.56 4.04 0.62
CA LEU A 47 0.50 2.58 0.58
C LEU A 47 1.38 1.97 1.67
N PHE A 48 0.78 1.20 2.57
CA PHE A 48 1.52 0.52 3.65
C PHE A 48 1.26 -0.99 3.72
N ASP A 49 0.20 -1.51 3.07
CA ASP A 49 -0.12 -2.94 3.04
C ASP A 49 -0.46 -3.33 1.60
N TRP A 50 0.13 -4.41 1.11
CA TRP A 50 -0.17 -4.99 -0.19
C TRP A 50 -0.28 -6.49 -0.08
N LYS A 51 -1.36 -7.05 -0.63
CA LYS A 51 -1.62 -8.49 -0.64
C LYS A 51 -1.97 -8.96 -2.03
N TYR A 52 -1.28 -9.99 -2.48
CA TYR A 52 -1.48 -10.64 -3.78
C TYR A 52 -2.08 -12.03 -3.60
N TYR A 53 -3.17 -12.28 -4.31
CA TYR A 53 -3.92 -13.53 -4.28
C TYR A 53 -4.04 -14.13 -5.67
N VAL A 54 -3.98 -15.46 -5.73
CA VAL A 54 -4.23 -16.25 -6.93
C VAL A 54 -5.52 -17.03 -6.76
N ASN A 55 -6.34 -17.06 -7.81
CA ASN A 55 -7.53 -17.87 -7.87
C ASN A 55 -7.16 -19.35 -8.02
N LYS A 56 -7.55 -20.17 -7.05
CA LYS A 56 -7.44 -21.63 -7.06
C LYS A 56 -8.87 -22.17 -7.00
N GLN A 57 -9.39 -22.61 -8.15
CA GLN A 57 -10.71 -23.25 -8.27
C GLN A 57 -11.87 -22.39 -7.71
N GLY A 58 -11.87 -21.09 -8.00
CA GLY A 58 -12.91 -20.15 -7.58
C GLY A 58 -12.63 -19.43 -6.26
N SER A 59 -11.58 -19.83 -5.52
CA SER A 59 -11.19 -19.18 -4.26
C SER A 59 -9.87 -18.43 -4.39
N PHE A 60 -9.80 -17.21 -3.87
CA PHE A 60 -8.57 -16.42 -3.85
C PHE A 60 -7.69 -16.80 -2.66
N VAL A 61 -6.57 -17.46 -2.94
CA VAL A 61 -5.57 -17.87 -1.95
C VAL A 61 -4.44 -16.85 -1.92
N LEU A 62 -4.08 -16.37 -0.72
CA LEU A 62 -2.96 -15.44 -0.53
C LEU A 62 -1.67 -16.13 -1.00
N GLN A 63 -0.91 -15.45 -1.85
CA GLN A 63 0.38 -15.93 -2.34
C GLN A 63 1.52 -15.10 -1.80
N GLN A 64 1.32 -13.79 -1.65
CA GLN A 64 2.35 -12.89 -1.18
C GLN A 64 1.72 -11.69 -0.47
N GLU A 65 2.46 -11.13 0.48
CA GLU A 65 2.13 -9.86 1.10
C GLU A 65 3.38 -9.03 1.38
N SER A 66 3.20 -7.73 1.51
CA SER A 66 4.22 -6.77 1.94
C SER A 66 3.58 -5.73 2.84
N ILE A 67 4.19 -5.48 4.00
CA ILE A 67 3.68 -4.55 5.01
C ILE A 67 4.81 -3.60 5.40
N ILE A 68 4.53 -2.30 5.30
CA ILE A 68 5.34 -1.23 5.88
C ILE A 68 4.76 -0.94 7.26
N ASN A 69 5.38 -1.49 8.29
CA ASN A 69 4.99 -1.30 9.69
C ASN A 69 6.03 -0.47 10.49
N GLN A 70 7.04 0.05 9.78
CA GLN A 70 8.08 0.92 10.32
C GLN A 70 8.21 2.13 9.40
N GLU A 71 7.95 3.31 9.95
CA GLU A 71 8.28 4.59 9.32
C GLU A 71 9.54 5.13 10.00
N GLN A 72 10.53 5.50 9.20
CA GLN A 72 11.67 6.27 9.68
C GLN A 72 11.52 7.69 9.14
N GLY A 73 11.33 8.65 10.03
CA GLY A 73 11.39 10.06 9.66
C GLY A 73 12.79 10.39 9.17
N GLY A 74 12.94 10.60 7.85
CA GLY A 74 14.16 11.14 7.29
C GLY A 74 14.28 12.62 7.67
N GLN A 75 15.30 12.98 8.45
CA GLN A 75 15.68 14.38 8.60
C GLN A 75 16.55 14.75 7.41
N THR A 76 16.08 15.60 6.51
CA THR A 76 16.98 16.25 5.57
C THR A 76 17.78 17.26 6.38
N THR A 77 19.07 16.99 6.64
CA THR A 77 19.97 18.05 7.10
C THR A 77 20.18 18.98 5.91
N PRO A 78 19.64 20.22 5.92
CA PRO A 78 19.91 21.12 4.81
C PRO A 78 21.39 21.47 4.83
N SER A 79 22.17 20.87 3.93
CA SER A 79 23.53 21.35 3.64
C SER A 79 23.41 22.38 2.52
N MET A 80 23.64 23.65 2.87
CA MET A 80 23.79 24.71 1.86
C MET A 80 25.23 24.60 1.32
N PRO A 81 25.45 24.12 0.08
CA PRO A 81 26.80 23.75 -0.36
C PRO A 81 27.72 24.95 -0.62
N CYS A 82 27.21 26.18 -0.61
CA CYS A 82 28.00 27.37 -0.90
C CYS A 82 27.49 28.57 -0.08
N ALA A 83 28.33 29.08 0.83
CA ALA A 83 28.09 30.37 1.50
C ALA A 83 28.43 31.59 0.61
N ASN A 84 29.19 31.38 -0.47
CA ASN A 84 29.84 32.45 -1.23
C ASN A 84 29.45 32.44 -2.72
N SER A 85 28.17 32.29 -3.06
CA SER A 85 27.70 32.40 -4.46
C SER A 85 27.16 33.79 -4.83
N TYR A 86 27.56 34.82 -4.08
CA TYR A 86 27.54 36.20 -4.56
C TYR A 86 29.00 36.70 -4.59
N GLU A 87 29.65 36.62 -5.74
CA GLU A 87 30.71 37.55 -6.17
C GLU A 87 30.64 37.67 -7.70
#